data_AF-A0A061BKT6-F1
#
_entry.id   AF-A0A061BKT6-F1
#
_cell.length_a   1.000
_cell.length_b   1.000
_cell.length_c   1.000
_cell.angle_alpha   90.00
_cell.angle_beta   90.00
_cell.angle_gamma   90.00
#
_symmetry.space_group_name_H-M   'P 1'
#
loop_
_entity.id
_entity.type
_entity.pdbx_description
1 polymer ?
#
loop_
_entity_poly.entity_id
_entity_poly.type
_entity_poly.pdbx_seq_one_letter_code
_entity_poly.pdbx_strand_id
1 'polypeptide(L)'
;MIHILKQTFVDATQLNSQLQQTVQSSGDTNPAEDIDKAIEAVKTKVTGIAKIPGGSMKGIDNYEEKKRGLNHAITAITTSVNALNVDGTNTELGRWSEAIEKNLNKLTTALEKTAHYMDTHLTTLQTEKIDGELTQILLALNSLHIDEITNTGRIQNAINSVLALIKDLETVPQKVDEKRGEVEELMERLKNQLNGLIYDINQNIKNAFDALTTAISAVKHAYNHAYHTAMDAVQTLKHDLLYIAKNAFDSVTADVRKLFAEQKIADLSALKTVVERRCDDITATMDNDASRGIKRLLWNMDRHYANLSQMPIQIELKDASTYVNRYFDPLLKYVIDEVHPDVNNLDHVNDKFNVLIKHLTNENDSKIYNYDHTFTSLLSTLSSSLTSLHPSAFANPRHPELLDAVKKGLQGVVEQMERVYVNGYDGSDNVIMIGVNTKKVTDDGKNCAKIFFTILERLYRDMDKLRETCRTNSNKSQICLYDWDNNKKTRNDNPLGNWYSVAVMYCLLIKTRKMVS
;
A
#
# COMPACT_ATOMS: atom_id res chain seq x y z
N MET A 1 -71.31 -82.93 -186.66
CA MET A 1 -70.89 -83.82 -185.56
C MET A 1 -69.54 -83.43 -184.94
N ILE A 2 -68.50 -83.12 -185.74
CA ILE A 2 -67.21 -82.61 -185.22
C ILE A 2 -67.34 -81.30 -184.42
N HIS A 3 -68.26 -80.41 -184.83
CA HIS A 3 -68.46 -79.14 -184.12
C HIS A 3 -69.12 -79.30 -182.73
N ILE A 4 -69.88 -80.37 -182.50
CA ILE A 4 -70.53 -80.65 -181.22
C ILE A 4 -69.55 -81.33 -180.25
N LEU A 5 -68.68 -82.21 -180.77
CA LEU A 5 -67.59 -82.84 -180.02
C LEU A 5 -66.52 -81.82 -179.58
N LYS A 6 -66.29 -80.76 -180.38
CA LYS A 6 -65.39 -79.67 -179.98
C LYS A 6 -65.99 -78.80 -178.87
N GLN A 7 -67.29 -78.50 -178.94
CA GLN A 7 -67.93 -77.67 -177.91
C GLN A 7 -68.02 -78.39 -176.56
N THR A 8 -68.24 -79.70 -176.56
CA THR A 8 -68.25 -80.51 -175.33
C THR A 8 -66.88 -80.64 -174.67
N PHE A 9 -65.79 -80.62 -175.46
CA PHE A 9 -64.43 -80.61 -174.92
C PHE A 9 -64.07 -79.25 -174.28
N VAL A 10 -64.49 -78.15 -174.90
CA VAL A 10 -64.30 -76.79 -174.35
C VAL A 10 -65.09 -76.62 -173.05
N ASP A 11 -66.34 -77.07 -173.02
CA ASP A 11 -67.19 -76.97 -171.82
C ASP A 11 -66.67 -77.84 -170.65
N ALA A 12 -66.10 -79.02 -170.93
CA ALA A 12 -65.46 -79.87 -169.91
C ALA A 12 -64.16 -79.26 -169.34
N THR A 13 -63.42 -78.53 -170.18
CA THR A 13 -62.18 -77.84 -169.77
C THR A 13 -62.50 -76.62 -168.90
N GLN A 14 -63.59 -75.91 -169.19
CA GLN A 14 -64.05 -74.76 -168.40
C GLN A 14 -64.63 -75.19 -167.05
N LEU A 15 -65.30 -76.35 -166.97
CA LEU A 15 -65.78 -76.95 -165.72
C LEU A 15 -64.61 -77.36 -164.80
N ASN A 16 -63.54 -77.93 -165.36
CA ASN A 16 -62.34 -78.29 -164.63
C ASN A 16 -61.59 -77.06 -164.08
N SER A 17 -61.60 -75.95 -164.83
CA SER A 17 -61.03 -74.68 -164.37
C SER A 17 -61.83 -74.02 -163.25
N GLN A 18 -63.16 -74.17 -163.24
CA GLN A 18 -64.01 -73.65 -162.16
C GLN A 18 -63.87 -74.48 -160.88
N LEU A 19 -63.76 -75.82 -160.99
CA LEU A 19 -63.48 -76.71 -159.84
C LEU A 19 -62.13 -76.44 -159.17
N GLN A 20 -61.11 -76.05 -159.94
CA GLN A 20 -59.80 -75.72 -159.38
C GLN A 20 -59.74 -74.36 -158.67
N GLN A 21 -60.57 -73.38 -159.08
CA GLN A 21 -60.64 -72.08 -158.39
C GLN A 21 -61.37 -72.16 -157.05
N THR A 22 -62.37 -73.02 -156.90
CA THR A 22 -63.11 -73.18 -155.64
C THR A 22 -62.27 -73.87 -154.54
N VAL A 23 -61.22 -74.60 -154.90
CA VAL A 23 -60.37 -75.34 -153.93
C VAL A 23 -59.30 -74.45 -153.28
N GLN A 24 -59.01 -73.25 -153.80
CA GLN A 24 -57.89 -72.42 -153.30
C GLN A 24 -58.28 -71.24 -152.38
N SER A 25 -59.56 -70.99 -152.11
CA SER A 25 -59.94 -69.85 -151.26
C SER A 25 -61.21 -70.10 -150.46
N SER A 26 -61.04 -70.53 -149.19
CA SER A 26 -61.84 -70.11 -148.02
C SER A 26 -61.66 -71.06 -146.83
N GLY A 27 -61.14 -70.56 -145.72
CA GLY A 27 -61.61 -70.99 -144.41
C GLY A 27 -63.01 -70.42 -144.20
N ASP A 28 -63.92 -71.23 -143.64
CA ASP A 28 -65.30 -70.89 -143.29
C ASP A 28 -66.28 -70.67 -144.44
N THR A 29 -66.70 -71.75 -145.10
CA THR A 29 -68.12 -72.11 -145.32
C THR A 29 -68.26 -73.50 -145.96
N ASN A 30 -69.38 -74.18 -145.68
CA ASN A 30 -69.62 -75.62 -145.80
C ASN A 30 -69.53 -76.16 -147.26
N PRO A 31 -68.60 -77.09 -147.59
CA PRO A 31 -68.40 -77.63 -148.94
C PRO A 31 -69.60 -78.36 -149.56
N ALA A 32 -70.59 -78.75 -148.75
CA ALA A 32 -71.74 -79.52 -149.21
C ALA A 32 -72.72 -78.71 -150.09
N GLU A 33 -72.90 -77.41 -149.81
CA GLU A 33 -73.93 -76.59 -150.48
C GLU A 33 -73.53 -76.16 -151.91
N ASP A 34 -72.22 -76.06 -152.17
CA ASP A 34 -71.68 -75.70 -153.49
C ASP A 34 -71.57 -76.92 -154.43
N ILE A 35 -71.46 -78.13 -153.90
CA ILE A 35 -71.51 -79.38 -154.67
C ILE A 35 -72.94 -79.65 -155.16
N ASP A 36 -73.95 -79.37 -154.33
CA ASP A 36 -75.36 -79.58 -154.70
C ASP A 36 -75.82 -78.64 -155.83
N LYS A 37 -75.32 -77.39 -155.87
CA LYS A 37 -75.59 -76.46 -156.99
C LYS A 37 -74.94 -76.91 -158.30
N ALA A 38 -73.77 -77.54 -158.25
CA ALA A 38 -73.08 -78.06 -159.44
C ALA A 38 -73.80 -79.29 -160.03
N ILE A 39 -74.41 -80.14 -159.19
CA ILE A 39 -75.17 -81.33 -159.64
C ILE A 39 -76.47 -80.93 -160.35
N GLU A 40 -77.19 -79.90 -159.86
CA GLU A 40 -78.41 -79.44 -160.52
C GLU A 40 -78.16 -78.77 -161.89
N ALA A 41 -77.05 -78.05 -162.05
CA ALA A 41 -76.66 -77.47 -163.34
C ALA A 41 -76.38 -78.53 -164.43
N VAL A 42 -75.93 -79.73 -164.06
CA VAL A 42 -75.71 -80.86 -164.98
C VAL A 42 -77.04 -81.49 -165.40
N LYS A 43 -78.01 -81.64 -164.49
CA LYS A 43 -79.36 -82.15 -164.82
C LYS A 43 -80.11 -81.26 -165.81
N THR A 44 -79.96 -79.95 -165.70
CA THR A 44 -80.67 -79.01 -166.59
C THR A 44 -80.09 -78.99 -168.02
N LYS A 45 -78.82 -79.34 -168.23
CA LYS A 45 -78.22 -79.42 -169.59
C LYS A 45 -78.45 -80.76 -170.30
N VAL A 46 -78.59 -81.86 -169.56
CA VAL A 46 -78.83 -83.21 -170.14
C VAL A 46 -80.24 -83.35 -170.72
N THR A 47 -81.20 -82.56 -170.24
CA THR A 47 -82.61 -82.63 -170.67
C THR A 47 -82.91 -81.99 -172.04
N GLY A 48 -81.94 -81.34 -172.70
CA GLY A 48 -82.14 -80.66 -173.98
C GLY A 48 -81.85 -81.45 -175.27
N ILE A 49 -81.17 -82.60 -175.24
CA ILE A 49 -80.64 -83.25 -176.48
C ILE A 49 -81.55 -84.37 -177.02
N ALA A 50 -82.58 -84.77 -176.29
CA ALA A 50 -83.59 -85.69 -176.81
C ALA A 50 -84.68 -84.91 -177.57
N LYS A 51 -84.50 -84.72 -178.89
CA LYS A 51 -85.56 -84.95 -179.89
C LYS A 51 -85.13 -84.64 -181.35
N ILE A 52 -84.92 -85.72 -182.13
CA ILE A 52 -85.49 -86.01 -183.49
C ILE A 52 -85.11 -84.98 -184.62
N PRO A 53 -85.32 -85.19 -185.96
CA PRO A 53 -85.60 -86.38 -186.79
C PRO A 53 -84.64 -86.62 -187.97
N GLY A 54 -84.67 -87.86 -188.44
CA GLY A 54 -84.95 -88.12 -189.86
C GLY A 54 -83.75 -88.21 -190.77
N GLY A 55 -83.16 -89.41 -190.85
CA GLY A 55 -82.18 -89.74 -191.87
C GLY A 55 -81.53 -91.08 -191.56
N SER A 56 -82.06 -92.14 -192.17
CA SER A 56 -81.57 -93.51 -192.14
C SER A 56 -80.05 -93.61 -192.32
N MET A 57 -79.36 -94.43 -191.53
CA MET A 57 -78.35 -95.36 -192.04
C MET A 57 -77.85 -96.35 -190.96
N LYS A 58 -77.42 -97.51 -191.47
CA LYS A 58 -77.15 -98.78 -190.79
C LYS A 58 -75.83 -98.81 -190.02
N GLY A 59 -75.84 -99.58 -188.94
CA GLY A 59 -74.67 -100.25 -188.36
C GLY A 59 -74.21 -99.67 -187.04
N ILE A 60 -73.82 -100.60 -186.14
CA ILE A 60 -73.02 -100.47 -184.91
C ILE A 60 -73.79 -100.83 -183.63
N ASP A 61 -73.46 -102.03 -183.15
CA ASP A 61 -73.78 -102.64 -181.87
C ASP A 61 -73.05 -101.94 -180.70
N ASN A 62 -73.57 -102.03 -179.47
CA ASN A 62 -72.96 -101.60 -178.17
C ASN A 62 -73.39 -100.23 -177.55
N TYR A 63 -74.70 -100.00 -177.36
CA TYR A 63 -75.22 -98.84 -176.61
C TYR A 63 -76.07 -99.18 -175.36
N GLU A 64 -76.91 -100.22 -175.41
CA GLU A 64 -77.82 -100.56 -174.28
C GLU A 64 -77.10 -101.15 -173.05
N GLU A 65 -75.94 -101.79 -173.22
CA GLU A 65 -75.23 -102.44 -172.10
C GLU A 65 -74.45 -101.42 -171.23
N LYS A 66 -73.89 -100.37 -171.85
CA LYS A 66 -73.19 -99.29 -171.12
C LYS A 66 -74.14 -98.40 -170.31
N LYS A 67 -75.41 -98.29 -170.72
CA LYS A 67 -76.45 -97.54 -169.99
C LYS A 67 -76.82 -98.20 -168.67
N ARG A 68 -76.80 -99.54 -168.60
CA ARG A 68 -77.09 -100.30 -167.37
C ARG A 68 -75.97 -100.19 -166.33
N GLY A 69 -74.70 -100.14 -166.77
CA GLY A 69 -73.55 -99.97 -165.89
C GLY A 69 -73.50 -98.60 -165.19
N LEU A 70 -73.89 -97.54 -165.89
CA LEU A 70 -73.89 -96.17 -165.34
C LEU A 70 -74.96 -95.99 -164.24
N ASN A 71 -76.15 -96.59 -164.41
CA ASN A 71 -77.22 -96.50 -163.42
C ASN A 71 -76.88 -97.25 -162.12
N HIS A 72 -76.10 -98.34 -162.17
CA HIS A 72 -75.69 -99.07 -160.97
C HIS A 72 -74.65 -98.29 -160.14
N ALA A 73 -73.73 -97.58 -160.79
CA ALA A 73 -72.75 -96.72 -160.13
C ALA A 73 -73.40 -95.51 -159.42
N ILE A 74 -74.44 -94.91 -160.03
CA ILE A 74 -75.18 -93.78 -159.44
C ILE A 74 -75.95 -94.21 -158.18
N THR A 75 -76.55 -95.41 -158.18
CA THR A 75 -77.25 -95.94 -156.99
C THR A 75 -76.29 -96.29 -155.85
N ALA A 76 -75.10 -96.79 -156.16
CA ALA A 76 -74.06 -97.05 -155.14
C ALA A 76 -73.56 -95.75 -154.48
N ILE A 77 -73.34 -94.69 -155.26
CA ILE A 77 -72.92 -93.38 -154.72
C ILE A 77 -74.01 -92.77 -153.83
N THR A 78 -75.28 -92.89 -154.22
CA THR A 78 -76.41 -92.36 -153.43
C THR A 78 -76.56 -93.04 -152.06
N THR A 79 -76.18 -94.31 -151.94
CA THR A 79 -76.29 -95.06 -150.67
C THR A 79 -75.15 -94.74 -149.71
N SER A 80 -73.95 -94.41 -150.21
CA SER A 80 -72.79 -94.02 -149.37
C SER A 80 -72.89 -92.61 -148.78
N VAL A 81 -73.70 -91.71 -149.36
CA VAL A 81 -73.87 -90.33 -148.84
C VAL A 81 -74.81 -90.28 -147.62
N ASN A 82 -75.84 -91.13 -147.56
CA ASN A 82 -76.76 -91.17 -146.40
C ASN A 82 -76.14 -91.75 -145.12
N ALA A 83 -74.92 -92.30 -145.18
CA ALA A 83 -74.19 -92.84 -144.03
C ALA A 83 -73.33 -91.79 -143.29
N LEU A 84 -73.30 -90.52 -143.74
CA LEU A 84 -72.45 -89.44 -143.19
C LEU A 84 -73.25 -88.41 -142.33
N ASN A 85 -74.09 -88.86 -141.38
CA ASN A 85 -74.81 -87.94 -140.47
C ASN A 85 -73.96 -87.55 -139.24
N VAL A 86 -73.80 -86.24 -138.98
CA VAL A 86 -72.92 -85.61 -137.97
C VAL A 86 -73.66 -84.92 -136.80
N ASP A 87 -75.00 -84.96 -136.74
CA ASP A 87 -75.79 -84.21 -135.74
C ASP A 87 -75.53 -84.60 -134.27
N GLY A 88 -75.19 -85.87 -134.01
CA GLY A 88 -74.88 -86.34 -132.65
C GLY A 88 -73.64 -85.66 -132.06
N THR A 89 -72.66 -85.35 -132.90
CA THR A 89 -71.40 -84.70 -132.48
C THR A 89 -71.63 -83.24 -132.08
N ASN A 90 -72.56 -82.53 -132.73
CA ASN A 90 -72.83 -81.12 -132.44
C ASN A 90 -73.53 -80.91 -131.08
N THR A 91 -74.37 -81.85 -130.66
CA THR A 91 -75.15 -81.72 -129.42
C THR A 91 -74.29 -81.87 -128.16
N GLU A 92 -73.33 -82.80 -128.17
CA GLU A 92 -72.39 -83.00 -127.06
C GLU A 92 -71.37 -81.86 -126.94
N LEU A 93 -70.91 -81.29 -128.07
CA LEU A 93 -70.04 -80.10 -128.07
C LEU A 93 -70.72 -78.89 -127.39
N GLY A 94 -72.03 -78.70 -127.60
CA GLY A 94 -72.80 -77.64 -126.93
C GLY A 94 -72.87 -77.79 -125.40
N ARG A 95 -73.08 -79.02 -124.91
CA ARG A 95 -73.11 -79.31 -123.46
C ARG A 95 -71.78 -79.03 -122.75
N TRP A 96 -70.67 -79.33 -123.42
CA TRP A 96 -69.34 -79.11 -122.86
C TRP A 96 -69.03 -77.61 -122.73
N SER A 97 -69.47 -76.80 -123.69
CA SER A 97 -69.31 -75.34 -123.66
C SER A 97 -69.96 -74.71 -122.42
N GLU A 98 -71.23 -75.02 -122.12
CA GLU A 98 -71.93 -74.44 -120.97
C GLU A 98 -71.33 -74.85 -119.61
N ALA A 99 -70.82 -76.08 -119.50
CA ALA A 99 -70.20 -76.58 -118.26
C ALA A 99 -68.87 -75.87 -117.96
N ILE A 100 -68.08 -75.58 -119.00
CA ILE A 100 -66.81 -74.84 -118.88
C ILE A 100 -67.06 -73.42 -118.38
N GLU A 101 -68.05 -72.72 -118.96
CA GLU A 101 -68.39 -71.35 -118.58
C GLU A 101 -68.83 -71.25 -117.10
N LYS A 102 -69.66 -72.20 -116.63
CA LYS A 102 -70.13 -72.23 -115.24
C LYS A 102 -69.01 -72.49 -114.22
N ASN A 103 -68.04 -73.34 -114.55
CA ASN A 103 -66.91 -73.63 -113.66
C ASN A 103 -65.91 -72.47 -113.58
N LEU A 104 -65.69 -71.76 -114.69
CA LEU A 104 -64.87 -70.55 -114.70
C LEU A 104 -65.44 -69.45 -113.78
N ASN A 105 -66.76 -69.21 -113.81
CA ASN A 105 -67.39 -68.23 -112.92
C ASN A 105 -67.28 -68.58 -111.43
N LYS A 106 -67.35 -69.86 -111.06
CA LYS A 106 -67.12 -70.31 -109.68
C LYS A 106 -65.67 -70.07 -109.23
N LEU A 107 -64.70 -70.29 -110.12
CA LEU A 107 -63.29 -70.04 -109.85
C LEU A 107 -63.03 -68.54 -109.61
N THR A 108 -63.60 -67.67 -110.45
CA THR A 108 -63.50 -66.21 -110.31
C THR A 108 -64.06 -65.73 -108.96
N THR A 109 -65.24 -66.22 -108.57
CA THR A 109 -65.87 -65.83 -107.29
C THR A 109 -65.06 -66.29 -106.07
N ALA A 110 -64.42 -67.47 -106.16
CA ALA A 110 -63.55 -67.98 -105.09
C ALA A 110 -62.25 -67.17 -104.95
N LEU A 111 -61.69 -66.72 -106.08
CA LEU A 111 -60.53 -65.83 -106.11
C LEU A 111 -60.81 -64.47 -105.46
N GLU A 112 -61.95 -63.84 -105.77
CA GLU A 112 -62.33 -62.55 -105.17
C GLU A 112 -62.47 -62.63 -103.64
N LYS A 113 -63.12 -63.68 -103.11
CA LYS A 113 -63.25 -63.87 -101.66
C LYS A 113 -61.91 -64.06 -100.95
N THR A 114 -61.00 -64.79 -101.59
CA THR A 114 -59.66 -65.05 -101.01
C THR A 114 -58.81 -63.78 -101.01
N ALA A 115 -58.87 -62.99 -102.09
CA ALA A 115 -58.18 -61.71 -102.19
C ALA A 115 -58.65 -60.72 -101.10
N HIS A 116 -59.97 -60.62 -100.86
CA HIS A 116 -60.51 -59.75 -99.83
C HIS A 116 -60.14 -60.21 -98.40
N TYR A 117 -60.09 -61.53 -98.16
CA TYR A 117 -59.66 -62.06 -96.87
C TYR A 117 -58.18 -61.74 -96.58
N MET A 118 -57.31 -61.85 -97.58
CA MET A 118 -55.89 -61.49 -97.45
C MET A 118 -55.69 -59.99 -97.17
N ASP A 119 -56.41 -59.12 -97.85
CA ASP A 119 -56.32 -57.66 -97.68
C ASP A 119 -56.70 -57.23 -96.24
N THR A 120 -57.81 -57.76 -95.72
CA THR A 120 -58.23 -57.49 -94.33
C THR A 120 -57.17 -57.91 -93.31
N HIS A 121 -56.61 -59.12 -93.42
CA HIS A 121 -55.60 -59.60 -92.47
C HIS A 121 -54.28 -58.84 -92.57
N LEU A 122 -53.85 -58.44 -93.78
CA LEU A 122 -52.64 -57.63 -93.95
C LEU A 122 -52.80 -56.23 -93.35
N THR A 123 -53.98 -55.62 -93.50
CA THR A 123 -54.28 -54.28 -92.95
C THR A 123 -54.31 -54.30 -91.43
N THR A 124 -54.91 -55.34 -90.82
CA THR A 124 -54.91 -55.51 -89.36
C THR A 124 -53.50 -55.76 -88.81
N LEU A 125 -52.67 -56.56 -89.48
CA LEU A 125 -51.28 -56.79 -89.05
C LEU A 125 -50.46 -55.51 -89.04
N GLN A 126 -50.61 -54.66 -90.06
CA GLN A 126 -49.91 -53.38 -90.14
C GLN A 126 -50.37 -52.41 -89.05
N THR A 127 -51.67 -52.16 -88.98
CA THR A 127 -52.23 -51.06 -88.18
C THR A 127 -52.33 -51.38 -86.69
N GLU A 128 -52.77 -52.59 -86.33
CA GLU A 128 -53.04 -52.92 -84.92
C GLU A 128 -51.85 -53.55 -84.21
N LYS A 129 -50.99 -54.28 -84.93
CA LYS A 129 -49.82 -54.96 -84.33
C LYS A 129 -48.54 -54.17 -84.50
N ILE A 130 -48.15 -53.87 -85.74
CA ILE A 130 -46.85 -53.26 -86.00
C ILE A 130 -46.82 -51.80 -85.53
N ASP A 131 -47.73 -50.94 -86.04
CA ASP A 131 -47.71 -49.51 -85.73
C ASP A 131 -48.03 -49.21 -84.25
N GLY A 132 -48.96 -49.96 -83.68
CA GLY A 132 -49.36 -49.85 -82.26
C GLY A 132 -48.21 -50.17 -81.30
N GLU A 133 -47.51 -51.29 -81.50
CA GLU A 133 -46.40 -51.71 -80.62
C GLU A 133 -45.16 -50.80 -80.80
N LEU A 134 -44.82 -50.42 -82.03
CA LEU A 134 -43.72 -49.48 -82.30
C LEU A 134 -43.94 -48.11 -81.63
N THR A 135 -45.18 -47.60 -81.64
CA THR A 135 -45.53 -46.34 -80.99
C THR A 135 -45.34 -46.41 -79.48
N GLN A 136 -45.74 -47.51 -78.84
CA GLN A 136 -45.57 -47.70 -77.40
C GLN A 136 -44.09 -47.81 -77.00
N ILE A 137 -43.28 -48.53 -77.79
CA ILE A 137 -41.83 -48.61 -77.57
C ILE A 137 -41.19 -47.23 -77.69
N LEU A 138 -41.59 -46.42 -78.67
CA LEU A 138 -41.04 -45.09 -78.89
C LEU A 138 -41.39 -44.13 -77.74
N LEU A 139 -42.62 -44.19 -77.22
CA LEU A 139 -43.04 -43.41 -76.05
C LEU A 139 -42.29 -43.82 -74.78
N ALA A 140 -42.12 -45.13 -74.55
CA ALA A 140 -41.39 -45.64 -73.40
C ALA A 140 -39.90 -45.24 -73.44
N LEU A 141 -39.27 -45.33 -74.61
CA LEU A 141 -37.88 -44.86 -74.81
C LEU A 141 -37.74 -43.37 -74.53
N ASN A 142 -38.70 -42.56 -74.98
CA ASN A 142 -38.64 -41.11 -74.78
C ASN A 142 -38.87 -40.72 -73.31
N SER A 143 -39.81 -41.38 -72.61
CA SER A 143 -40.00 -41.17 -71.16
C SER A 143 -38.74 -41.53 -70.39
N LEU A 144 -38.12 -42.68 -70.69
CA LEU A 144 -36.89 -43.11 -70.03
C LEU A 144 -35.72 -42.17 -70.33
N HIS A 145 -35.64 -41.63 -71.54
CA HIS A 145 -34.66 -40.60 -71.89
C HIS A 145 -34.85 -39.30 -71.07
N ILE A 146 -36.09 -38.84 -70.92
CA ILE A 146 -36.42 -37.63 -70.16
C ILE A 146 -36.15 -37.85 -68.66
N ASP A 147 -36.69 -38.91 -68.08
CA ASP A 147 -36.67 -39.15 -66.64
C ASP A 147 -35.27 -39.48 -66.12
N GLU A 148 -34.44 -40.16 -66.92
CA GLU A 148 -33.12 -40.60 -66.48
C GLU A 148 -31.98 -39.73 -67.03
N ILE A 149 -32.00 -39.34 -68.30
CA ILE A 149 -30.80 -38.84 -69.02
C ILE A 149 -30.78 -37.32 -69.21
N THR A 150 -31.93 -36.66 -69.37
CA THR A 150 -31.94 -35.21 -69.65
C THR A 150 -31.37 -34.37 -68.50
N ASN A 151 -31.18 -33.07 -68.75
CA ASN A 151 -30.64 -32.12 -67.76
C ASN A 151 -31.42 -32.07 -66.44
N THR A 152 -32.69 -32.50 -66.44
CA THR A 152 -33.56 -32.61 -65.26
C THR A 152 -33.73 -34.05 -64.77
N GLY A 153 -33.11 -35.02 -65.44
CA GLY A 153 -33.19 -36.43 -65.14
C GLY A 153 -32.50 -36.80 -63.83
N ARG A 154 -32.86 -37.94 -63.27
CA ARG A 154 -32.38 -38.40 -61.96
C ARG A 154 -30.87 -38.59 -61.93
N ILE A 155 -30.29 -39.12 -63.01
CA ILE A 155 -28.84 -39.32 -63.13
C ILE A 155 -28.11 -37.98 -63.15
N GLN A 156 -28.58 -37.01 -63.95
CA GLN A 156 -27.93 -35.71 -64.03
C GLN A 156 -28.01 -34.94 -62.71
N ASN A 157 -29.15 -35.00 -62.00
CA ASN A 157 -29.30 -34.40 -60.67
C ASN A 157 -28.37 -35.04 -59.62
N ALA A 158 -28.21 -36.37 -59.67
CA ALA A 158 -27.27 -37.08 -58.81
C ALA A 158 -25.82 -36.66 -59.10
N ILE A 159 -25.43 -36.57 -60.37
CA ILE A 159 -24.10 -36.07 -60.80
C ILE A 159 -23.87 -34.65 -60.28
N ASN A 160 -24.84 -33.75 -60.45
CA ASN A 160 -24.72 -32.36 -60.01
C ASN A 160 -24.58 -32.25 -58.48
N SER A 161 -25.29 -33.10 -57.73
CA SER A 161 -25.20 -33.15 -56.26
C SER A 161 -23.84 -33.65 -55.79
N VAL A 162 -23.29 -34.67 -56.45
CA VAL A 162 -21.93 -35.18 -56.17
C VAL A 162 -20.88 -34.13 -56.51
N LEU A 163 -21.01 -33.42 -57.63
CA LEU A 163 -20.11 -32.33 -58.01
C LEU A 163 -20.13 -31.18 -57.00
N ALA A 164 -21.30 -30.82 -56.46
CA ALA A 164 -21.41 -29.82 -55.40
C ALA A 164 -20.69 -30.28 -54.11
N LEU A 165 -20.86 -31.55 -53.73
CA LEU A 165 -20.20 -32.12 -52.56
C LEU A 165 -18.66 -32.15 -52.72
N ILE A 166 -18.17 -32.52 -53.92
CA ILE A 166 -16.75 -32.49 -54.25
C ILE A 166 -16.19 -31.07 -54.14
N LYS A 167 -16.90 -30.08 -54.68
CA LYS A 167 -16.50 -28.67 -54.60
C LYS A 167 -16.39 -28.19 -53.15
N ASP A 168 -17.34 -28.57 -52.28
CA ASP A 168 -17.27 -28.23 -50.86
C ASP A 168 -16.08 -28.93 -50.18
N LEU A 169 -15.82 -30.20 -50.49
CA LEU A 169 -14.67 -30.96 -49.98
C LEU A 169 -13.33 -30.38 -50.46
N GLU A 170 -13.24 -29.87 -51.68
CA GLU A 170 -12.07 -29.17 -52.22
C GLU A 170 -11.74 -27.88 -51.46
N THR A 171 -12.72 -27.25 -50.80
CA THR A 171 -12.47 -26.05 -49.96
C THR A 171 -12.01 -26.37 -48.54
N VAL A 172 -12.16 -27.62 -48.08
CA VAL A 172 -11.79 -28.01 -46.71
C VAL A 172 -10.29 -27.83 -46.41
N PRO A 173 -9.35 -28.22 -47.31
CA PRO A 173 -7.92 -27.99 -47.09
C PRO A 173 -7.59 -26.51 -46.82
N GLN A 174 -8.18 -25.59 -47.59
CA GLN A 174 -7.97 -24.15 -47.42
C GLN A 174 -8.47 -23.66 -46.06
N LYS A 175 -9.66 -24.09 -45.63
CA LYS A 175 -10.21 -23.73 -44.31
C LYS A 175 -9.37 -24.30 -43.15
N VAL A 176 -8.82 -25.50 -43.34
CA VAL A 176 -7.90 -26.11 -42.36
C VAL A 176 -6.59 -25.31 -42.28
N ASP A 177 -6.04 -24.89 -43.42
CA ASP A 177 -4.84 -24.05 -43.46
C ASP A 177 -5.08 -22.66 -42.84
N GLU A 178 -6.22 -22.02 -43.12
CA GLU A 178 -6.62 -20.76 -42.48
C GLU A 178 -6.71 -20.90 -40.96
N LYS A 179 -7.39 -21.95 -40.46
CA LYS A 179 -7.47 -22.21 -39.02
C LYS A 179 -6.14 -22.58 -38.40
N ARG A 180 -5.27 -23.29 -39.13
CA ARG A 180 -3.89 -23.56 -38.68
C ARG A 180 -3.10 -22.26 -38.55
N GLY A 181 -3.22 -21.34 -39.50
CA GLY A 181 -2.61 -20.01 -39.45
C GLY A 181 -3.08 -19.19 -38.24
N GLU A 182 -4.39 -19.17 -37.97
CA GLU A 182 -4.94 -18.50 -36.77
C GLU A 182 -4.36 -19.08 -35.46
N VAL A 183 -4.21 -20.41 -35.37
CA VAL A 183 -3.63 -21.08 -34.20
C VAL A 183 -2.14 -20.76 -34.06
N GLU A 184 -1.39 -20.71 -35.17
CA GLU A 184 0.02 -20.32 -35.17
C GLU A 184 0.20 -18.88 -34.69
N GLU A 185 -0.62 -17.93 -35.16
CA GLU A 185 -0.63 -16.55 -34.67
C GLU A 185 -0.97 -16.47 -33.17
N LEU A 186 -1.97 -17.24 -32.73
CA LEU A 186 -2.36 -17.31 -31.32
C LEU A 186 -1.20 -17.80 -30.45
N MET A 187 -0.53 -18.88 -30.89
CA MET A 187 0.59 -19.47 -30.16
C MET A 187 1.82 -18.56 -30.16
N GLU A 188 2.12 -17.87 -31.26
CA GLU A 188 3.25 -16.94 -31.29
C GLU A 188 2.97 -15.73 -30.39
N ARG A 189 1.73 -15.24 -30.35
CA ARG A 189 1.32 -14.19 -29.42
C ARG A 189 1.41 -14.65 -27.96
N LEU A 190 0.93 -15.84 -27.64
CA LEU A 190 1.02 -16.41 -26.30
C LEU A 190 2.48 -16.57 -25.86
N LYS A 191 3.33 -17.08 -26.75
CA LYS A 191 4.78 -17.23 -26.53
C LYS A 191 5.44 -15.88 -26.28
N ASN A 192 5.10 -14.85 -27.05
CA ASN A 192 5.63 -13.49 -26.84
C ASN A 192 5.18 -12.89 -25.51
N GLN A 193 3.91 -13.08 -25.13
CA GLN A 193 3.40 -12.64 -23.83
C GLN A 193 4.09 -13.37 -22.66
N LEU A 194 4.27 -14.69 -22.78
CA LEU A 194 4.95 -15.50 -21.77
C LEU A 194 6.40 -15.06 -21.62
N ASN A 195 7.10 -14.84 -22.74
CA ASN A 195 8.49 -14.35 -22.72
C ASN A 195 8.60 -12.96 -22.10
N GLY A 196 7.65 -12.06 -22.37
CA GLY A 196 7.57 -10.75 -21.73
C GLY A 196 7.39 -10.85 -20.21
N LEU A 197 6.43 -11.67 -19.76
CA LEU A 197 6.20 -11.93 -18.34
C LEU A 197 7.43 -12.53 -17.64
N ILE A 198 8.09 -13.52 -18.27
CA ILE A 198 9.31 -14.13 -17.74
C ILE A 198 10.44 -13.09 -17.65
N TYR A 199 10.57 -12.22 -18.66
CA TYR A 199 11.54 -11.14 -18.65
C TYR A 199 11.29 -10.17 -17.49
N ASP A 200 10.05 -9.71 -17.30
CA ASP A 200 9.67 -8.79 -16.23
C ASP A 200 9.89 -9.38 -14.85
N ILE A 201 9.54 -10.67 -14.65
CA ILE A 201 9.81 -11.40 -13.41
C ILE A 201 11.32 -11.43 -13.13
N ASN A 202 12.13 -11.75 -14.13
CA ASN A 202 13.59 -11.79 -13.96
C ASN A 202 14.18 -10.41 -13.65
N GLN A 203 13.68 -9.34 -14.28
CA GLN A 203 14.10 -7.97 -13.94
C GLN A 203 13.73 -7.60 -12.51
N ASN A 204 12.51 -7.93 -12.07
CA ASN A 204 12.06 -7.66 -10.70
C ASN A 204 12.89 -8.43 -9.66
N ILE A 205 13.20 -9.71 -9.93
CA ILE A 205 14.09 -10.51 -9.08
C ILE A 205 15.48 -9.89 -9.01
N LYS A 206 16.04 -9.48 -10.15
CA LYS A 206 17.36 -8.83 -10.20
C LYS A 206 17.38 -7.52 -9.40
N ASN A 207 16.39 -6.65 -9.61
CA ASN A 207 16.27 -5.40 -8.88
C ASN A 207 16.14 -5.62 -7.36
N ALA A 208 15.38 -6.64 -6.94
CA ALA A 208 15.26 -7.01 -5.53
C ALA A 208 16.60 -7.51 -4.96
N PHE A 209 17.33 -8.34 -5.70
CA PHE A 209 18.66 -8.81 -5.30
C PHE A 209 19.68 -7.66 -5.19
N ASP A 210 19.69 -6.74 -6.14
CA ASP A 210 20.57 -5.57 -6.14
C ASP A 210 20.24 -4.63 -4.96
N ALA A 211 18.96 -4.42 -4.68
CA ALA A 211 18.49 -3.65 -3.53
C ALA A 211 18.89 -4.31 -2.20
N LEU A 212 18.69 -5.63 -2.06
CA LEU A 212 19.11 -6.39 -0.87
C LEU A 212 20.62 -6.34 -0.67
N THR A 213 21.40 -6.49 -1.75
CA THR A 213 22.87 -6.44 -1.70
C THR A 213 23.36 -5.05 -1.27
N THR A 214 22.72 -3.99 -1.77
CA THR A 214 22.99 -2.61 -1.38
C THR A 214 22.67 -2.39 0.11
N ALA A 215 21.50 -2.85 0.57
CA ALA A 215 21.07 -2.73 1.96
C ALA A 215 22.02 -3.47 2.92
N ILE A 216 22.41 -4.71 2.60
CA ILE A 216 23.38 -5.50 3.37
C ILE A 216 24.72 -4.76 3.45
N SER A 217 25.19 -4.21 2.34
CA SER A 217 26.45 -3.46 2.30
C SER A 217 26.39 -2.19 3.15
N ALA A 218 25.28 -1.46 3.09
CA ALA A 218 25.06 -0.26 3.90
C ALA A 218 25.05 -0.59 5.41
N VAL A 219 24.36 -1.66 5.82
CA VAL A 219 24.35 -2.12 7.22
C VAL A 219 25.76 -2.53 7.67
N LYS A 220 26.52 -3.23 6.81
CA LYS A 220 27.91 -3.61 7.10
C LYS A 220 28.81 -2.38 7.28
N HIS A 221 28.67 -1.38 6.42
CA HIS A 221 29.40 -0.12 6.56
C HIS A 221 29.03 0.64 7.83
N ALA A 222 27.73 0.76 8.13
CA ALA A 222 27.25 1.42 9.35
C ALA A 222 27.76 0.72 10.61
N TYR A 223 27.73 -0.61 10.65
CA TYR A 223 28.27 -1.41 11.75
C TYR A 223 29.77 -1.16 11.95
N ASN A 224 30.56 -1.25 10.88
CA ASN A 224 32.01 -1.04 10.96
C ASN A 224 32.34 0.40 11.38
N HIS A 225 31.62 1.39 10.84
CA HIS A 225 31.80 2.79 11.21
C HIS A 225 31.52 3.00 12.70
N ALA A 226 30.36 2.53 13.19
CA ALA A 226 30.00 2.62 14.60
C ALA A 226 31.01 1.90 15.50
N TYR A 227 31.50 0.73 15.10
CA TYR A 227 32.54 0.00 15.83
C TYR A 227 33.84 0.79 15.95
N HIS A 228 34.34 1.35 14.85
CA HIS A 228 35.55 2.17 14.86
C HIS A 228 35.37 3.46 15.68
N THR A 229 34.27 4.18 15.49
CA THR A 229 33.97 5.38 16.28
C THR A 229 33.88 5.10 17.77
N ALA A 230 33.24 3.98 18.16
CA ALA A 230 33.18 3.58 19.57
C ALA A 230 34.58 3.23 20.12
N MET A 231 35.40 2.53 19.34
CA MET A 231 36.77 2.20 19.72
C MET A 231 37.62 3.46 19.92
N ASP A 232 37.55 4.41 19.00
CA ASP A 232 38.28 5.68 19.07
C ASP A 232 37.83 6.50 20.29
N ALA A 233 36.52 6.60 20.53
CA ALA A 233 35.98 7.30 21.70
C ALA A 233 36.45 6.67 23.02
N VAL A 234 36.50 5.34 23.10
CA VAL A 234 37.04 4.62 24.27
C VAL A 234 38.53 4.88 24.45
N GLN A 235 39.31 4.94 23.37
CA GLN A 235 40.74 5.27 23.44
C GLN A 235 40.97 6.71 23.89
N THR A 236 40.21 7.67 23.37
CA THR A 236 40.26 9.07 23.82
C THR A 236 39.91 9.19 25.29
N LEU A 237 38.81 8.57 25.73
CA LEU A 237 38.42 8.57 27.14
C LEU A 237 39.51 7.98 28.03
N LYS A 238 40.13 6.88 27.62
CA LYS A 238 41.27 6.28 28.34
C LYS A 238 42.44 7.26 28.47
N HIS A 239 42.80 7.94 27.38
CA HIS A 239 43.88 8.92 27.38
C HIS A 239 43.58 10.09 28.32
N ASP A 240 42.39 10.67 28.21
CA ASP A 240 41.97 11.84 29.00
C ASP A 240 41.92 11.52 30.49
N LEU A 241 41.36 10.37 30.88
CA LEU A 241 41.31 9.95 32.28
C LEU A 241 42.71 9.75 32.87
N LEU A 242 43.63 9.14 32.12
CA LEU A 242 45.02 8.99 32.56
C LEU A 242 45.74 10.33 32.67
N TYR A 243 45.52 11.22 31.71
CA TYR A 243 46.11 12.55 31.71
C TYR A 243 45.62 13.41 32.88
N ILE A 244 44.30 13.46 33.09
CA ILE A 244 43.67 14.19 34.21
C ILE A 244 44.14 13.62 35.54
N ALA A 245 44.13 12.30 35.70
CA ALA A 245 44.59 11.65 36.93
C ALA A 245 46.05 12.00 37.23
N LYS A 246 46.93 11.92 36.22
CA LYS A 246 48.34 12.28 36.36
C LYS A 246 48.51 13.74 36.78
N ASN A 247 47.85 14.68 36.10
CA ASN A 247 47.93 16.09 36.44
C ASN A 247 47.39 16.40 37.84
N ALA A 248 46.33 15.71 38.27
CA ALA A 248 45.82 15.83 39.63
C ALA A 248 46.84 15.35 40.67
N PHE A 249 47.51 14.22 40.43
CA PHE A 249 48.59 13.74 41.30
C PHE A 249 49.79 14.68 41.32
N ASP A 250 50.18 15.24 40.17
CA ASP A 250 51.27 16.22 40.08
C ASP A 250 50.92 17.51 40.84
N SER A 251 49.67 18.00 40.72
CA SER A 251 49.17 19.16 41.47
C SER A 251 49.16 18.92 42.96
N VAL A 252 48.58 17.80 43.43
CA VAL A 252 48.57 17.45 44.85
C VAL A 252 49.99 17.31 45.39
N THR A 253 50.90 16.72 44.61
CA THR A 253 52.31 16.59 44.99
C THR A 253 52.97 17.96 45.15
N ALA A 254 52.69 18.90 44.24
CA ALA A 254 53.19 20.28 44.34
C ALA A 254 52.63 21.01 45.56
N ASP A 255 51.32 20.91 45.80
CA ASP A 255 50.64 21.54 46.93
C ASP A 255 51.14 21.00 48.27
N VAL A 256 51.32 19.68 48.39
CA VAL A 256 51.88 19.04 49.60
C VAL A 256 53.30 19.53 49.87
N ARG A 257 54.15 19.62 48.83
CA ARG A 257 55.52 20.15 48.97
C ARG A 257 55.52 21.62 49.39
N LYS A 258 54.62 22.42 48.83
CA LYS A 258 54.45 23.83 49.18
C LYS A 258 54.01 23.99 50.62
N LEU A 259 52.96 23.27 51.04
CA LEU A 259 52.44 23.32 52.41
C LEU A 259 53.49 22.88 53.43
N PHE A 260 54.28 21.85 53.12
CA PHE A 260 55.40 21.43 53.98
C PHE A 260 56.47 22.53 54.10
N ALA A 261 56.85 23.19 53.00
CA ALA A 261 57.81 24.28 53.03
C ALA A 261 57.28 25.49 53.82
N GLU A 262 56.04 25.90 53.59
CA GLU A 262 55.37 26.98 54.32
C GLU A 262 55.27 26.68 55.81
N GLN A 263 54.92 25.44 56.17
CA GLN A 263 54.92 24.97 57.56
C GLN A 263 56.31 25.10 58.19
N LYS A 264 57.37 24.65 57.51
CA LYS A 264 58.74 24.76 58.04
C LYS A 264 59.20 26.20 58.20
N ILE A 265 58.80 27.09 57.30
CA ILE A 265 59.06 28.53 57.44
C ILE A 265 58.34 29.09 58.68
N ALA A 266 57.06 28.75 58.87
CA ALA A 266 56.28 29.20 60.01
C ALA A 266 56.86 28.68 61.35
N ASP A 267 57.20 27.38 61.42
CA ASP A 267 57.82 26.76 62.60
C ASP A 267 59.14 27.44 62.96
N LEU A 268 60.00 27.68 61.96
CA LEU A 268 61.29 28.36 62.16
C LEU A 268 61.12 29.83 62.57
N SER A 269 60.13 30.52 62.02
CA SER A 269 59.80 31.90 62.42
C SER A 269 59.30 31.94 63.86
N ALA A 270 58.43 31.01 64.25
CA ALA A 270 57.94 30.92 65.63
C ALA A 270 59.08 30.61 66.61
N LEU A 271 59.98 29.68 66.24
CA LEU A 271 61.17 29.40 67.03
C LEU A 271 62.07 30.63 67.19
N LYS A 272 62.33 31.36 66.09
CA LYS A 272 63.09 32.61 66.11
C LYS A 272 62.47 33.61 67.10
N THR A 273 61.16 33.85 67.03
CA THR A 273 60.46 34.78 67.93
C THR A 273 60.56 34.36 69.39
N VAL A 274 60.46 33.05 69.69
CA VAL A 274 60.65 32.54 71.05
C VAL A 274 62.07 32.79 71.54
N VAL A 275 63.08 32.52 70.70
CA VAL A 275 64.49 32.74 71.04
C VAL A 275 64.78 34.22 71.27
N GLU A 276 64.31 35.11 70.40
CA GLU A 276 64.46 36.57 70.55
C GLU A 276 63.85 37.05 71.87
N ARG A 277 62.62 36.64 72.17
CA ARG A 277 61.96 36.98 73.44
C ARG A 277 62.73 36.45 74.66
N ARG A 278 63.30 35.24 74.58
CA ARG A 278 64.11 34.69 75.67
C ARG A 278 65.43 35.43 75.85
N CYS A 279 66.06 35.88 74.77
CA CYS A 279 67.21 36.77 74.85
C CYS A 279 66.84 38.07 75.56
N ASP A 280 65.72 38.70 75.19
CA ASP A 280 65.24 39.93 75.84
C ASP A 280 64.94 39.70 77.33
N ASP A 281 64.25 38.61 77.69
CA ASP A 281 63.98 38.25 79.10
C ASP A 281 65.27 38.07 79.90
N ILE A 282 66.27 37.39 79.34
CA ILE A 282 67.59 37.18 79.97
C ILE A 282 68.29 38.52 80.15
N THR A 283 68.34 39.36 79.11
CA THR A 283 68.95 40.69 79.18
C THR A 283 68.26 41.56 80.22
N ALA A 284 66.93 41.61 80.25
CA ALA A 284 66.17 42.36 81.24
C ALA A 284 66.43 41.86 82.67
N THR A 285 66.55 40.54 82.87
CA THR A 285 66.90 39.96 84.18
C THR A 285 68.32 40.34 84.59
N MET A 286 69.28 40.29 83.66
CA MET A 286 70.66 40.70 83.90
C MET A 286 70.75 42.19 84.23
N ASP A 287 70.03 43.04 83.50
CA ASP A 287 69.98 44.49 83.74
C ASP A 287 69.31 44.81 85.07
N ASN A 288 68.23 44.11 85.44
CA ASN A 288 67.59 44.26 86.74
C ASN A 288 68.53 43.87 87.88
N ASP A 289 69.20 42.72 87.78
CA ASP A 289 70.14 42.23 88.78
C ASP A 289 71.40 43.13 88.87
N ALA A 290 71.88 43.68 87.75
CA ALA A 290 72.96 44.67 87.75
C ALA A 290 72.54 46.02 88.36
N SER A 291 71.28 46.42 88.18
CA SER A 291 70.76 47.72 88.62
C SER A 291 70.17 47.72 90.02
N ARG A 292 70.04 46.56 90.68
CA ARG A 292 69.47 46.41 92.03
C ARG A 292 70.38 45.59 92.97
N GLY A 293 69.91 45.35 94.19
CA GLY A 293 70.57 44.52 95.18
C GLY A 293 72.00 44.93 95.50
N ILE A 294 72.86 43.93 95.73
CA ILE A 294 74.25 44.13 96.16
C ILE A 294 75.15 44.62 95.02
N LYS A 295 74.85 44.28 93.76
CA LYS A 295 75.68 44.69 92.61
C LYS A 295 75.62 46.21 92.42
N ARG A 296 74.42 46.79 92.46
CA ARG A 296 74.27 48.25 92.38
C ARG A 296 74.79 48.96 93.62
N LEU A 297 74.66 48.35 94.80
CA LEU A 297 75.27 48.88 96.02
C LEU A 297 76.79 48.98 95.89
N LEU A 298 77.46 47.89 95.48
CA LEU A 298 78.91 47.85 95.26
C LEU A 298 79.35 48.86 94.19
N TRP A 299 78.58 48.98 93.10
CA TRP A 299 78.85 49.99 92.08
C TRP A 299 78.76 51.42 92.63
N ASN A 300 77.77 51.74 93.49
CA ASN A 300 77.69 53.04 94.14
C ASN A 300 78.85 53.25 95.12
N MET A 301 79.26 52.21 95.86
CA MET A 301 80.39 52.27 96.78
C MET A 301 81.70 52.60 96.04
N ASP A 302 81.95 51.93 94.92
CA ASP A 302 83.12 52.18 94.07
C ASP A 302 83.08 53.59 93.45
N ARG A 303 81.94 53.96 92.83
CA ARG A 303 81.74 55.27 92.18
C ARG A 303 81.99 56.44 93.13
N HIS A 304 81.61 56.31 94.39
CA HIS A 304 81.75 57.37 95.39
C HIS A 304 83.00 57.23 96.27
N TYR A 305 83.80 56.16 96.12
CA TYR A 305 84.97 55.89 96.97
C TYR A 305 86.00 57.03 96.97
N ALA A 306 86.16 57.74 95.86
CA ALA A 306 87.04 58.90 95.75
C ALA A 306 86.76 59.98 96.81
N ASN A 307 85.51 60.10 97.28
CA ASN A 307 85.14 61.04 98.34
C ASN A 307 85.78 60.68 99.69
N LEU A 308 86.05 59.40 99.95
CA LEU A 308 86.76 58.98 101.16
C LEU A 308 88.28 59.01 100.95
N SER A 309 88.76 58.56 99.79
CA SER A 309 90.21 58.44 99.55
C SER A 309 90.91 59.78 99.34
N GLN A 310 90.18 60.82 98.92
CA GLN A 310 90.72 62.18 98.74
C GLN A 310 90.57 63.06 99.99
N MET A 311 90.14 62.50 101.12
CA MET A 311 90.01 63.24 102.38
C MET A 311 91.39 63.63 102.93
N PRO A 312 91.66 64.93 103.18
CA PRO A 312 92.91 65.38 103.79
C PRO A 312 93.11 64.83 105.21
N ILE A 313 94.36 64.52 105.58
CA ILE A 313 94.73 63.91 106.88
C ILE A 313 94.51 64.87 108.08
N GLN A 314 94.55 66.19 107.83
CA GLN A 314 94.32 67.23 108.84
C GLN A 314 93.21 68.16 108.36
N ILE A 315 91.97 67.78 108.64
CA ILE A 315 90.77 68.48 108.19
C ILE A 315 89.87 68.78 109.39
N GLU A 316 89.19 69.92 109.38
CA GLU A 316 88.20 70.23 110.40
C GLU A 316 87.06 69.22 110.35
N LEU A 317 86.50 68.89 111.52
CA LEU A 317 85.39 67.92 111.62
C LEU A 317 84.22 68.26 110.70
N LYS A 318 83.96 69.56 110.48
CA LYS A 318 82.94 70.06 109.56
C LYS A 318 83.20 69.63 108.12
N ASP A 319 84.42 69.83 107.63
CA ASP A 319 84.75 69.46 106.26
C ASP A 319 84.89 67.92 106.12
N ALA A 320 85.41 67.24 107.14
CA ALA A 320 85.43 65.76 107.22
C ALA A 320 84.02 65.16 107.10
N SER A 321 83.06 65.70 107.86
CA SER A 321 81.66 65.27 107.79
C SER A 321 81.05 65.50 106.40
N THR A 322 81.49 66.55 105.69
CA THR A 322 81.06 66.79 104.31
C THR A 322 81.55 65.70 103.36
N TYR A 323 82.80 65.24 103.48
CA TYR A 323 83.33 64.13 102.67
C TYR A 323 82.65 62.80 102.99
N VAL A 324 82.43 62.50 104.27
CA VAL A 324 81.73 61.30 104.73
C VAL A 324 80.28 61.30 104.25
N ASN A 325 79.56 62.42 104.35
CA ASN A 325 78.18 62.53 103.86
C ASN A 325 78.12 62.37 102.33
N ARG A 326 79.05 62.95 101.56
CA ARG A 326 79.11 62.74 100.10
C ARG A 326 79.29 61.28 99.68
N TYR A 327 79.89 60.46 100.54
CA TYR A 327 79.99 59.02 100.33
C TYR A 327 78.72 58.27 100.77
N PHE A 328 78.24 58.53 101.99
CA PHE A 328 77.14 57.78 102.59
C PHE A 328 75.74 58.21 102.12
N ASP A 329 75.50 59.48 101.81
CA ASP A 329 74.20 59.98 101.36
C ASP A 329 73.66 59.22 100.13
N PRO A 330 74.40 59.04 99.02
CA PRO A 330 73.89 58.28 97.87
C PRO A 330 73.66 56.80 98.20
N LEU A 331 74.46 56.21 99.10
CA LEU A 331 74.31 54.82 99.54
C LEU A 331 73.05 54.63 100.40
N LEU A 332 72.87 55.51 101.39
CA LEU A 332 71.70 55.50 102.28
C LEU A 332 70.42 55.82 101.52
N LYS A 333 70.47 56.77 100.58
CA LYS A 333 69.35 57.05 99.69
C LYS A 333 68.94 55.81 98.89
N TYR A 334 69.90 55.12 98.26
CA TYR A 334 69.62 53.87 97.54
C TYR A 334 69.01 52.79 98.46
N VAL A 335 69.52 52.61 99.68
CA VAL A 335 68.97 51.66 100.65
C VAL A 335 67.55 52.04 101.06
N ILE A 336 67.26 53.32 101.28
CA ILE A 336 65.92 53.81 101.62
C ILE A 336 64.94 53.58 100.45
N ASP A 337 65.38 53.84 99.22
CA ASP A 337 64.58 53.66 98.01
C ASP A 337 64.27 52.16 97.75
N GLU A 338 65.20 51.24 98.06
CA GLU A 338 64.94 49.78 97.95
C GLU A 338 64.06 49.21 99.08
N VAL A 339 63.93 49.90 100.23
CA VAL A 339 63.22 49.39 101.42
C VAL A 339 61.80 49.95 101.58
N HIS A 340 61.37 50.93 100.78
CA HIS A 340 60.01 51.49 100.86
C HIS A 340 58.93 50.51 100.35
N PRO A 341 57.93 50.12 101.16
CA PRO A 341 56.81 49.28 100.71
C PRO A 341 55.75 50.08 99.95
N ASP A 342 55.20 49.44 98.93
CA ASP A 342 54.24 49.97 97.95
C ASP A 342 52.81 50.07 98.53
N VAL A 343 52.25 51.27 98.72
CA VAL A 343 50.91 51.52 99.31
C VAL A 343 49.75 51.49 98.28
N ASN A 344 50.04 51.14 97.02
CA ASN A 344 49.12 51.24 95.87
C ASN A 344 47.77 50.50 96.02
N ASN A 345 47.70 49.48 96.88
CA ASN A 345 46.49 48.66 97.03
C ASN A 345 45.34 49.36 97.79
N LEU A 346 45.62 50.36 98.64
CA LEU A 346 44.58 51.12 99.34
C LEU A 346 43.93 52.16 98.43
N ASP A 347 44.73 52.82 97.59
CA ASP A 347 44.26 53.81 96.61
C ASP A 347 43.29 53.16 95.62
N HIS A 348 43.59 51.95 95.15
CA HIS A 348 42.72 51.23 94.23
C HIS A 348 41.31 50.97 94.82
N VAL A 349 41.22 50.63 96.11
CA VAL A 349 39.92 50.38 96.77
C VAL A 349 39.15 51.67 96.98
N ASN A 350 39.83 52.74 97.36
CA ASN A 350 39.23 54.07 97.50
C ASN A 350 38.68 54.58 96.15
N ASP A 351 39.42 54.39 95.06
CA ASP A 351 38.98 54.76 93.72
C ASP A 351 37.69 54.03 93.31
N LYS A 352 37.61 52.71 93.53
CA LYS A 352 36.39 51.95 93.22
C LYS A 352 35.20 52.38 94.08
N PHE A 353 35.43 52.67 95.35
CA PHE A 353 34.38 53.18 96.24
C PHE A 353 33.86 54.54 95.77
N ASN A 354 34.75 55.48 95.43
CA ASN A 354 34.38 56.80 94.94
C ASN A 354 33.60 56.74 93.61
N VAL A 355 33.95 55.82 92.71
CA VAL A 355 33.20 55.60 91.46
C VAL A 355 31.77 55.12 91.75
N LEU A 356 31.60 54.18 92.70
CA LEU A 356 30.27 53.70 93.09
C LEU A 356 29.42 54.82 93.71
N ILE A 357 29.98 55.60 94.64
CA ILE A 357 29.26 56.71 95.28
C ILE A 357 28.90 57.78 94.24
N LYS A 358 29.82 58.11 93.33
CA LYS A 358 29.55 59.06 92.23
C LYS A 358 28.40 58.59 91.34
N HIS A 359 28.32 57.29 91.05
CA HIS A 359 27.18 56.74 90.32
C HIS A 359 25.86 56.95 91.05
N LEU A 360 25.84 56.78 92.39
CA LEU A 360 24.64 57.01 93.21
C LEU A 360 24.23 58.48 93.31
N THR A 361 25.19 59.41 93.38
CA THR A 361 24.93 60.84 93.60
C THR A 361 24.80 61.66 92.32
N ASN A 362 25.19 61.14 91.17
CA ASN A 362 25.04 61.84 89.89
C ASN A 362 23.56 61.97 89.52
N GLU A 363 23.02 63.18 89.63
CA GLU A 363 21.77 63.60 89.00
C GLU A 363 22.04 63.95 87.53
N ASN A 364 22.00 62.94 86.67
CA ASN A 364 22.07 63.16 85.22
C ASN A 364 20.66 62.97 84.65
N ASP A 365 20.18 63.88 83.79
CA ASP A 365 18.81 63.83 83.23
C ASP A 365 18.52 62.53 82.45
N SER A 366 19.56 61.79 82.06
CA SER A 366 19.46 60.49 81.39
C SER A 366 19.30 59.29 82.33
N LYS A 367 19.45 59.47 83.64
CA LYS A 367 19.40 58.39 84.63
C LYS A 367 17.95 58.18 85.10
N ILE A 368 17.34 57.06 84.68
CA ILE A 368 15.95 56.75 85.00
C ILE A 368 15.82 56.15 86.41
N TYR A 369 16.80 55.37 86.85
CA TYR A 369 16.80 54.70 88.16
C TYR A 369 18.15 54.84 88.87
N ASN A 370 18.13 55.00 90.20
CA ASN A 370 19.36 55.08 91.00
C ASN A 370 20.10 53.75 91.14
N TYR A 371 19.35 52.66 91.07
CA TYR A 371 19.82 51.28 91.19
C TYR A 371 19.57 50.58 89.85
N ASP A 372 20.55 50.69 88.95
CA ASP A 372 20.55 50.14 87.60
C ASP A 372 21.55 48.97 87.48
N HIS A 373 21.66 48.37 86.30
CA HIS A 373 22.65 47.31 86.07
C HIS A 373 24.09 47.78 86.31
N THR A 374 24.39 49.04 85.99
CA THR A 374 25.71 49.65 86.20
C THR A 374 26.08 49.69 87.69
N PHE A 375 25.13 50.03 88.56
CA PHE A 375 25.29 49.98 90.01
C PHE A 375 25.68 48.58 90.48
N THR A 376 24.99 47.53 90.01
CA THR A 376 25.31 46.14 90.36
C THR A 376 26.72 45.73 89.94
N SER A 377 27.15 46.14 88.74
CA SER A 377 28.51 45.86 88.24
C SER A 377 29.58 46.58 89.06
N LEU A 378 29.36 47.86 89.40
CA LEU A 378 30.28 48.65 90.23
C LEU A 378 30.36 48.11 91.66
N LEU A 379 29.23 47.68 92.23
CA LEU A 379 29.17 47.07 93.57
C LEU A 379 29.96 45.76 93.61
N SER A 380 29.81 44.90 92.60
CA SER A 380 30.59 43.66 92.47
C SER A 380 32.09 43.91 92.30
N THR A 381 32.45 44.95 91.54
CA THR A 381 33.85 45.37 91.36
C THR A 381 34.48 45.85 92.67
N LEU A 382 33.73 46.63 93.46
CA LEU A 382 34.16 47.07 94.79
C LEU A 382 34.31 45.88 95.75
N SER A 383 33.31 44.98 95.78
CA SER A 383 33.34 43.75 96.58
C SER A 383 34.58 42.89 96.28
N SER A 384 34.87 42.68 95.00
CA SER A 384 36.05 41.94 94.54
C SER A 384 37.36 42.63 95.00
N SER A 385 37.46 43.94 94.83
CA SER A 385 38.64 44.71 95.27
C SER A 385 38.86 44.64 96.78
N LEU A 386 37.78 44.57 97.56
CA LEU A 386 37.82 44.43 99.02
C LEU A 386 38.31 43.05 99.46
N THR A 387 38.02 41.99 98.70
CA THR A 387 38.58 40.65 98.98
C THR A 387 40.09 40.60 98.76
N SER A 388 40.62 41.41 97.83
CA SER A 388 42.06 41.53 97.55
C SER A 388 42.86 42.27 98.64
N LEU A 389 42.20 42.98 99.55
CA LEU A 389 42.83 43.51 100.78
C LEU A 389 43.10 42.36 101.77
N HIS A 390 44.20 41.63 101.55
CA HIS A 390 44.64 40.55 102.45
C HIS A 390 45.78 41.03 103.38
N PRO A 391 45.82 40.63 104.67
CA PRO A 391 46.87 41.03 105.61
C PRO A 391 48.31 40.74 105.12
N SER A 392 48.49 39.68 104.33
CA SER A 392 49.82 39.31 103.78
C SER A 392 50.35 40.26 102.71
N ALA A 393 49.51 41.10 102.10
CA ALA A 393 49.94 42.12 101.13
C ALA A 393 50.51 43.38 101.82
N PHE A 394 50.37 43.48 103.15
CA PHE A 394 50.80 44.62 103.95
C PHE A 394 51.55 44.15 105.18
N ALA A 395 52.66 43.45 104.96
CA ALA A 395 53.58 42.98 105.99
C ALA A 395 54.32 44.14 106.71
N ASN A 396 53.58 45.12 107.24
CA ASN A 396 54.11 46.20 108.07
C ASN A 396 53.34 46.23 109.40
N PRO A 397 53.99 45.96 110.55
CA PRO A 397 53.32 45.64 111.83
C PRO A 397 52.78 46.86 112.59
N ARG A 398 52.61 48.01 111.93
CA ARG A 398 52.16 49.25 112.57
C ARG A 398 50.72 49.55 112.17
N HIS A 399 49.79 49.05 113.00
CA HIS A 399 48.34 49.32 112.99
C HIS A 399 47.47 48.51 111.99
N PRO A 400 47.55 47.17 111.96
CA PRO A 400 46.63 46.34 111.18
C PRO A 400 45.16 46.48 111.58
N GLU A 401 44.87 46.95 112.80
CA GLU A 401 43.51 47.08 113.34
C GLU A 401 42.68 48.15 112.63
N LEU A 402 43.31 49.25 112.19
CA LEU A 402 42.62 50.32 111.46
C LEU A 402 42.19 49.86 110.07
N LEU A 403 43.02 49.07 109.40
CA LEU A 403 42.72 48.57 108.05
C LEU A 403 41.66 47.47 108.08
N ASP A 404 41.68 46.60 109.09
CA ASP A 404 40.62 45.61 109.31
C ASP A 404 39.28 46.29 109.63
N ALA A 405 39.30 47.39 110.39
CA ALA A 405 38.11 48.21 110.64
C ALA A 405 37.56 48.84 109.34
N VAL A 406 38.41 49.40 108.48
CA VAL A 406 38.00 49.95 107.17
C VAL A 406 37.45 48.85 106.26
N LYS A 407 38.13 47.69 106.18
CA LYS A 407 37.67 46.55 105.39
C LYS A 407 36.29 46.07 105.85
N LYS A 408 36.10 45.86 107.16
CA LYS A 408 34.82 45.43 107.74
C LYS A 408 33.71 46.46 107.53
N GLY A 409 34.02 47.76 107.69
CA GLY A 409 33.07 48.84 107.44
C GLY A 409 32.56 48.86 106.00
N LEU A 410 33.48 48.81 105.03
CA LEU A 410 33.13 48.78 103.60
C LEU A 410 32.41 47.48 103.22
N GLN A 411 32.78 46.34 103.80
CA GLN A 411 32.11 45.07 103.55
C GLN A 411 30.66 45.11 104.02
N GLY A 412 30.40 45.71 105.19
CA GLY A 412 29.05 45.92 105.68
C GLY A 412 28.23 46.83 104.75
N VAL A 413 28.84 47.88 104.17
CA VAL A 413 28.16 48.74 103.18
C VAL A 413 27.80 47.97 101.92
N VAL A 414 28.72 47.16 101.38
CA VAL A 414 28.45 46.33 100.19
C VAL A 414 27.30 45.37 100.45
N GLU A 415 27.30 44.68 101.59
CA GLU A 415 26.26 43.71 101.94
C GLU A 415 24.86 44.36 102.04
N GLN A 416 24.75 45.58 102.57
CA GLN A 416 23.47 46.29 102.61
C GLN A 416 23.03 46.74 101.21
N MET A 417 23.98 47.12 100.35
CA MET A 417 23.70 47.56 98.98
C MET A 417 23.28 46.41 98.05
N GLU A 418 23.70 45.17 98.32
CA GLU A 418 23.26 43.97 97.58
C GLU A 418 21.77 43.64 97.78
N ARG A 419 21.13 44.17 98.82
CA ARG A 419 19.73 43.90 99.14
C ARG A 419 18.74 44.81 98.39
N VAL A 420 19.24 45.77 97.61
CA VAL A 420 18.41 46.73 96.90
C VAL A 420 17.81 46.10 95.64
N TYR A 421 16.54 46.41 95.36
CA TYR A 421 15.88 45.95 94.15
C TYR A 421 16.44 46.66 92.91
N VAL A 422 16.95 45.89 91.96
CA VAL A 422 17.36 46.33 90.63
C VAL A 422 16.44 45.67 89.61
N ASN A 423 15.95 46.43 88.64
CA ASN A 423 15.09 45.90 87.59
C ASN A 423 15.87 44.90 86.73
N GLY A 424 15.42 43.64 86.68
CA GLY A 424 16.08 42.56 85.95
C GLY A 424 16.11 42.71 84.43
N TYR A 425 15.38 43.68 83.86
CA TYR A 425 15.37 43.98 82.43
C TYR A 425 16.17 45.23 82.05
N ASP A 426 16.80 45.90 83.04
CA ASP A 426 17.60 47.09 82.82
C ASP A 426 18.98 46.72 82.23
N GLY A 427 19.38 47.36 81.13
CA GLY A 427 20.63 47.07 80.40
C GLY A 427 20.54 46.11 79.20
N SER A 428 19.34 45.64 78.81
CA SER A 428 19.14 44.84 77.59
C SER A 428 18.78 45.74 76.40
N ASP A 429 19.80 46.22 75.68
CA ASP A 429 19.60 47.13 74.54
C ASP A 429 18.93 46.46 73.32
N ASN A 430 18.85 45.13 73.26
CA ASN A 430 18.18 44.39 72.19
C ASN A 430 17.75 42.99 72.64
N VAL A 431 16.44 42.78 72.83
CA VAL A 431 15.87 41.43 73.02
C VAL A 431 15.99 40.64 71.72
N ILE A 432 17.05 39.84 71.60
CA ILE A 432 17.27 38.96 70.44
C ILE A 432 16.28 37.79 70.53
N MET A 433 15.20 37.81 69.76
CA MET A 433 14.19 36.74 69.78
C MET A 433 14.73 35.37 69.34
N ILE A 434 15.66 35.34 68.38
CA ILE A 434 16.25 34.12 67.83
C ILE A 434 17.75 34.35 67.65
N GLY A 435 18.57 33.48 68.24
CA GLY A 435 20.01 33.55 68.08
C GLY A 435 20.40 33.32 66.62
N VAL A 436 21.10 34.28 66.02
CA VAL A 436 21.47 34.28 64.59
C VAL A 436 22.27 33.03 64.20
N ASN A 437 23.13 32.56 65.10
CA ASN A 437 23.99 31.40 64.85
C ASN A 437 23.36 30.07 65.27
N THR A 438 22.49 30.07 66.29
CA THR A 438 21.93 28.84 66.86
C THR A 438 20.55 28.50 66.29
N LYS A 439 19.88 29.46 65.64
CA LYS A 439 18.48 29.39 65.21
C LYS A 439 17.51 28.98 66.34
N LYS A 440 17.94 29.12 67.60
CA LYS A 440 17.14 28.80 68.79
C LYS A 440 16.62 30.08 69.43
N VAL A 441 15.43 30.00 70.01
CA VAL A 441 14.83 31.09 70.79
C VAL A 441 15.67 31.30 72.04
N THR A 442 16.15 32.52 72.25
CA THR A 442 16.90 32.91 73.45
C THR A 442 15.96 32.94 74.66
N ASP A 443 16.51 32.99 75.87
CA ASP A 443 15.66 33.04 77.07
C ASP A 443 14.86 34.35 77.16
N ASP A 444 15.41 35.47 76.69
CA ASP A 444 14.67 36.73 76.54
C ASP A 444 13.57 36.63 75.47
N GLY A 445 13.84 35.93 74.37
CA GLY A 445 12.86 35.62 73.33
C GLY A 445 11.68 34.80 73.86
N LYS A 446 11.94 33.82 74.74
CA LYS A 446 10.87 33.05 75.41
C LYS A 446 10.04 33.93 76.35
N ASN A 447 10.69 34.81 77.12
CA ASN A 447 10.01 35.72 78.05
C ASN A 447 9.12 36.72 77.30
N CYS A 448 9.60 37.30 76.19
CA CYS A 448 8.80 38.22 75.39
C CYS A 448 7.61 37.52 74.71
N ALA A 449 7.80 36.31 74.18
CA ALA A 449 6.70 35.51 73.63
C ALA A 449 5.62 35.22 74.69
N LYS A 450 6.02 34.93 75.93
CA LYS A 450 5.10 34.67 77.05
C LYS A 450 4.26 35.90 77.39
N ILE A 451 4.86 37.09 77.38
CA ILE A 451 4.14 38.36 77.59
C ILE A 451 3.15 38.59 76.43
N PHE A 452 3.58 38.39 75.19
CA PHE A 452 2.71 38.55 74.00
C PHE A 452 1.46 37.66 74.07
N PHE A 453 1.62 36.36 74.39
CA PHE A 453 0.47 35.46 74.53
C PHE A 453 -0.48 35.85 75.68
N THR A 454 0.06 36.41 76.76
CA THR A 454 -0.74 36.91 77.88
C THR A 454 -1.59 38.11 77.47
N ILE A 455 -1.03 39.03 76.69
CA ILE A 455 -1.76 40.19 76.15
C ILE A 455 -2.80 39.75 75.13
N LEU A 456 -2.48 38.79 74.27
CA LEU A 456 -3.35 38.32 73.19
C LEU A 456 -4.63 37.66 73.72
N GLU A 457 -4.52 36.89 74.81
CA GLU A 457 -5.68 36.31 75.49
C GLU A 457 -6.61 37.39 76.08
N ARG A 458 -6.03 38.42 76.69
CA ARG A 458 -6.80 39.54 77.25
C ARG A 458 -7.50 40.34 76.14
N LEU A 459 -6.78 40.62 75.05
CA LEU A 459 -7.30 41.33 73.89
C LEU A 459 -8.41 40.53 73.21
N TYR A 460 -8.27 39.21 73.08
CA TYR A 460 -9.35 38.35 72.55
C TYR A 460 -10.62 38.44 73.41
N ARG A 461 -10.49 38.34 74.75
CA ARG A 461 -11.65 38.44 75.65
C ARG A 461 -12.35 39.79 75.55
N ASP A 462 -11.58 40.87 75.52
CA ASP A 462 -12.13 42.23 75.42
C ASP A 462 -12.84 42.44 74.07
N MET A 463 -12.29 41.88 72.98
CA MET A 463 -12.89 41.91 71.65
C MET A 463 -14.18 41.09 71.54
N ASP A 464 -14.22 39.90 72.13
CA ASP A 464 -15.41 39.05 72.10
C ASP A 464 -16.53 39.66 72.95
N LYS A 465 -16.17 40.24 74.11
CA LYS A 465 -17.11 41.00 74.95
C LYS A 465 -17.66 42.22 74.22
N LEU A 466 -16.82 42.95 73.47
CA LEU A 466 -17.26 44.07 72.64
C LEU A 466 -18.23 43.60 71.56
N ARG A 467 -17.91 42.50 70.86
CA ARG A 467 -18.77 41.89 69.84
C ARG A 467 -20.14 41.47 70.39
N GLU A 468 -20.18 40.81 71.54
CA GLU A 468 -21.45 40.40 72.18
C GLU A 468 -22.30 41.60 72.59
N THR A 469 -21.67 42.64 73.15
CA THR A 469 -22.35 43.86 73.58
C THR A 469 -22.93 44.62 72.37
N CYS A 470 -22.21 44.68 71.25
CA CYS A 470 -22.70 45.26 70.00
C CYS A 470 -23.86 44.46 69.39
N ARG A 471 -23.90 43.13 69.57
CA ARG A 471 -24.94 42.27 69.00
C ARG A 471 -26.25 42.32 69.78
N THR A 472 -26.19 42.52 71.09
CA THR A 472 -27.37 42.58 71.97
C THR A 472 -28.01 43.98 72.03
N ASN A 473 -27.24 45.05 71.86
CA ASN A 473 -27.76 46.42 71.71
C ASN A 473 -27.95 46.79 70.23
N SER A 474 -28.89 46.12 69.55
CA SER A 474 -29.08 46.20 68.10
C SER A 474 -29.61 47.52 67.55
N ASN A 475 -29.91 48.53 68.37
CA ASN A 475 -30.64 49.70 67.89
C ASN A 475 -29.87 51.04 67.87
N LYS A 476 -28.61 51.13 68.35
CA LYS A 476 -27.81 52.38 68.26
C LYS A 476 -26.27 52.26 68.13
N SER A 477 -25.67 51.07 68.05
CA SER A 477 -24.19 50.97 68.11
C SER A 477 -23.58 49.95 67.14
N GLN A 478 -23.54 50.28 65.85
CA GLN A 478 -22.65 49.63 64.89
C GLN A 478 -21.29 50.33 64.90
N ILE A 479 -20.18 49.60 64.92
CA ILE A 479 -18.84 50.18 64.73
C ILE A 479 -18.68 50.48 63.24
N CYS A 480 -18.64 51.76 62.88
CA CYS A 480 -18.55 52.22 61.50
C CYS A 480 -17.10 52.56 61.13
N LEU A 481 -16.75 52.38 59.85
CA LEU A 481 -15.46 52.80 59.29
C LEU A 481 -15.23 54.32 59.39
N TYR A 482 -16.33 55.07 59.38
CA TYR A 482 -16.37 56.51 59.44
C TYR A 482 -17.54 56.95 60.30
N ASP A 483 -17.36 58.05 61.02
CA ASP A 483 -18.44 58.70 61.74
C ASP A 483 -19.05 59.79 60.86
N TRP A 484 -20.38 59.91 60.89
CA TRP A 484 -21.10 60.90 60.11
C TRP A 484 -21.26 62.20 60.90
N ASP A 485 -20.67 63.29 60.40
CA ASP A 485 -20.82 64.61 61.02
C ASP A 485 -22.10 65.29 60.51
N ASN A 486 -23.12 65.35 61.36
CA ASN A 486 -24.41 65.96 61.01
C ASN A 486 -24.34 67.47 60.76
N ASN A 487 -23.37 68.18 61.34
CA ASN A 487 -23.24 69.63 61.16
C ASN A 487 -22.58 69.97 59.82
N LYS A 488 -21.60 69.18 59.40
CA LYS A 488 -20.86 69.39 58.14
C LYS A 488 -21.39 68.56 56.97
N LYS A 489 -22.26 67.58 57.24
CA LYS A 489 -22.76 66.57 56.27
C LYS A 489 -21.66 65.81 55.53
N THR A 490 -20.55 65.51 56.21
CA THR A 490 -19.40 64.78 55.66
C THR A 490 -19.02 63.58 56.53
N ARG A 491 -18.37 62.58 55.91
CA ARG A 491 -17.81 61.42 56.62
C ARG A 491 -16.45 61.79 57.19
N ASN A 492 -16.27 61.61 58.50
CA ASN A 492 -14.97 61.74 59.17
C ASN A 492 -14.43 60.34 59.49
N ASP A 493 -13.11 60.16 59.42
CA ASP A 493 -12.48 58.88 59.73
C ASP A 493 -12.77 58.48 61.18
N ASN A 494 -13.21 57.24 61.37
CA ASN A 494 -13.34 56.65 62.70
C ASN A 494 -12.05 55.87 63.00
N PRO A 495 -11.22 56.32 63.96
CA PRO A 495 -9.93 55.67 64.26
C PRO A 495 -10.08 54.20 64.67
N LEU A 496 -11.16 53.86 65.39
CA LEU A 496 -11.49 52.48 65.77
C LEU A 496 -11.92 51.67 64.54
N GLY A 497 -12.78 52.23 63.69
CA GLY A 497 -13.21 51.59 62.44
C GLY A 497 -12.06 51.26 61.49
N ASN A 498 -11.14 52.20 61.30
CA ASN A 498 -9.93 52.01 60.48
C ASN A 498 -8.99 50.96 61.08
N TRP A 499 -8.79 50.96 62.41
CA TRP A 499 -7.95 49.95 63.08
C TRP A 499 -8.50 48.53 62.88
N TYR A 500 -9.82 48.33 62.98
CA TYR A 500 -10.45 47.04 62.68
C TYR A 500 -10.35 46.65 61.21
N SER A 501 -10.47 47.58 60.27
CA SER A 501 -10.29 47.29 58.84
C SER A 501 -8.90 46.75 58.53
N VAL A 502 -7.85 47.40 59.06
CA VAL A 502 -6.47 46.98 58.82
C VAL A 502 -6.18 45.64 59.50
N ALA A 503 -6.67 45.44 60.74
CA ALA A 503 -6.50 44.17 61.46
C ALA A 503 -7.23 42.99 60.79
N VAL A 504 -8.45 43.19 60.29
CA VAL A 504 -9.23 42.15 59.59
C VAL A 504 -8.62 41.85 58.22
N MET A 505 -8.09 42.84 57.51
CA MET A 505 -7.40 42.63 56.23
C MET A 505 -6.12 41.81 56.41
N TYR A 506 -5.36 42.01 57.49
CA TYR A 506 -4.21 41.17 57.86
C TYR A 506 -4.62 39.74 58.24
N CYS A 507 -5.71 39.56 58.98
CA CYS A 507 -6.25 38.23 59.31
C CYS A 507 -6.80 37.48 58.08
N LEU A 508 -7.42 38.17 57.12
CA LEU A 508 -7.88 37.57 55.85
C LEU A 508 -6.71 37.18 54.94
N LEU A 509 -5.63 37.97 54.91
CA LEU A 509 -4.38 37.62 54.22
C LEU A 509 -3.74 36.33 54.78
N ILE A 510 -3.90 36.06 56.08
CA ILE A 510 -3.45 34.80 56.69
C ILE A 510 -4.37 33.63 56.29
N LYS A 511 -5.67 33.87 56.09
CA LYS A 511 -6.64 32.82 55.71
C LYS A 511 -6.58 32.47 54.22
N THR A 512 -6.29 33.42 53.33
CA THR A 512 -6.12 33.15 51.89
C THR A 512 -4.77 32.53 51.55
N ARG A 513 -3.73 32.75 52.36
CA ARG A 513 -2.45 32.01 52.22
C ARG A 513 -2.53 30.52 52.56
N LYS A 514 -3.61 30.06 53.21
CA LYS A 514 -3.87 28.63 53.48
C LYS A 514 -4.76 27.93 52.44
N MET A 515 -5.21 28.63 51.39
CA MET A 515 -5.89 28.02 50.23
C MET A 515 -5.00 27.96 48.97
N VAL A 516 -3.73 28.38 49.06
CA VAL A 516 -2.74 28.30 47.98
C VAL A 516 -1.40 27.73 48.50
N SER A 517 -1.48 26.73 49.40
CA SER A 517 -0.34 25.85 49.71
C SER A 517 -0.80 24.41 49.83
#